data_AF-A0A2S9FC78-F1
#
_entry.id   AF-A0A2S9FC78-F1
#
_cell.length_a   1.000
_cell.length_b   1.000
_cell.length_c   1.000
_cell.angle_alpha   90.00
_cell.angle_beta   90.00
_cell.angle_gamma   90.00
#
_symmetry.space_group_name_H-M   'P 1'
#
loop_
_entity.id
_entity.type
_entity.pdbx_description
1 polymer ?
#
loop_
_entity_poly.entity_id
_entity_poly.type
_entity_poly.pdbx_seq_one_letter_code
_entity_poly.pdbx_strand_id
1 'polypeptide(L)'
;MSTGSPRTNVGTVEDLHTSAVKACGLDDFGSDDDNYREALGVLLESLQRDADLTEFGSKMQRFFVRNALVARLVSEAAFKQYPEHVDVPIERPIFVTGLPRTGTTAVHRLLAADPRHQGLELWLAEFPQPRPPRETWSQNPVFQQLDAQFTKA
;
A
#
# COMPACT_ATOMS: atom_id res chain seq x y z
N MET A 1 0.57 15.40 38.27
CA MET A 1 0.43 14.46 37.13
C MET A 1 0.12 15.31 35.90
N SER A 2 1.08 15.46 35.00
CA SER A 2 0.89 16.26 33.78
C SER A 2 -0.03 15.49 32.83
N THR A 3 -1.29 15.89 32.73
CA THR A 3 -2.23 15.39 31.73
C THR A 3 -1.79 15.93 30.37
N GLY A 4 -0.89 15.21 29.70
CA GLY A 4 -0.50 15.53 28.33
C GLY A 4 -1.74 15.55 27.45
N SER A 5 -1.91 16.63 26.67
CA SER A 5 -3.00 16.74 25.69
C SER A 5 -3.02 15.49 24.80
N PRO A 6 -4.21 14.94 24.47
CA PRO A 6 -4.31 13.73 23.67
C PRO A 6 -3.57 13.90 22.34
N ARG A 7 -2.65 12.98 22.01
CA ARG A 7 -1.91 13.06 20.74
C ARG A 7 -2.81 12.57 19.62
N THR A 8 -3.47 13.50 18.94
CA THR A 8 -4.37 13.25 17.80
C THR A 8 -3.74 13.59 16.44
N ASN A 9 -2.48 14.04 16.43
CA ASN A 9 -1.75 14.36 15.20
C ASN A 9 -1.15 13.08 14.56
N VAL A 10 -1.38 12.92 13.27
CA VAL A 10 -0.87 11.83 12.42
C VAL A 10 0.65 11.97 12.16
N GLY A 11 1.17 13.19 12.08
CA GLY A 11 2.58 13.53 11.78
C GLY A 11 2.72 14.44 10.57
N THR A 12 3.93 14.97 10.36
CA THR A 12 4.27 15.74 9.16
C THR A 12 4.67 14.83 7.99
N VAL A 13 4.74 15.40 6.78
CA VAL A 13 5.30 14.74 5.58
C VAL A 13 6.67 14.14 5.90
N GLU A 14 7.58 14.93 6.46
CA GLU A 14 8.95 14.49 6.78
C GLU A 14 9.00 13.42 7.88
N ASP A 15 8.13 13.52 8.90
CA ASP A 15 8.05 12.50 9.95
C ASP A 15 7.63 11.14 9.39
N LEU A 16 6.73 11.13 8.39
CA LEU A 16 6.21 9.92 7.79
C LEU A 16 7.21 9.29 6.83
N HIS A 17 7.93 10.10 6.04
CA HIS A 17 9.07 9.61 5.24
C HIS A 17 10.13 8.97 6.13
N THR A 18 10.58 9.69 7.17
CA THR A 18 11.55 9.16 8.15
C THR A 18 11.06 7.86 8.79
N SER A 19 9.77 7.78 9.13
CA SER A 19 9.19 6.58 9.72
C SER A 19 9.08 5.41 8.75
N ALA A 20 8.85 5.66 7.46
CA ALA A 20 8.81 4.65 6.41
C ALA A 20 10.22 4.08 6.18
N VAL A 21 11.24 4.95 6.06
CA VAL A 21 12.65 4.54 5.95
C VAL A 21 13.05 3.65 7.13
N LYS A 22 12.70 4.05 8.36
CA LYS A 22 12.97 3.24 9.55
C LYS A 22 12.24 1.88 9.55
N ALA A 23 11.10 1.77 8.88
CA ALA A 23 10.29 0.55 8.88
C ALA A 23 10.79 -0.50 7.89
N CYS A 24 11.33 -0.11 6.73
CA CYS A 24 11.76 -1.04 5.69
C CYS A 24 13.25 -0.94 5.31
N GLY A 25 13.98 0.08 5.77
CA GLY A 25 15.40 0.27 5.48
C GLY A 25 15.71 0.81 4.08
N LEU A 26 14.68 1.23 3.33
CA LEU A 26 14.79 1.82 2.00
C LEU A 26 14.56 3.33 2.08
N ASP A 27 15.26 4.13 1.27
CA ASP A 27 15.19 5.60 1.32
C ASP A 27 14.99 6.27 -0.05
N ASP A 28 14.93 5.51 -1.14
CA ASP A 28 14.61 6.05 -2.45
C ASP A 28 13.10 5.98 -2.72
N PHE A 29 12.44 7.13 -2.62
CA PHE A 29 11.02 7.32 -2.92
C PHE A 29 10.76 7.64 -4.40
N GLY A 30 11.75 7.59 -5.28
CA GLY A 30 11.59 7.98 -6.68
C GLY A 30 11.32 9.48 -6.86
N SER A 31 10.93 9.86 -8.08
CA SER A 31 10.56 11.24 -8.45
C SER A 31 9.20 11.64 -7.90
N ASP A 32 8.99 12.93 -7.67
CA ASP A 32 7.67 13.50 -7.30
C ASP A 32 6.81 13.85 -8.53
N ASP A 33 7.03 13.18 -9.66
CA ASP A 33 6.31 13.42 -10.92
C ASP A 33 4.80 13.08 -10.82
N ASP A 34 4.43 12.21 -9.88
CA ASP A 34 3.05 11.86 -9.53
C ASP A 34 2.46 12.79 -8.45
N ASN A 35 3.22 13.79 -8.01
CA ASN A 35 2.82 14.80 -7.04
C ASN A 35 2.37 14.23 -5.68
N TYR A 36 2.97 13.11 -5.26
CA TYR A 36 2.56 12.41 -4.04
C TYR A 36 2.85 13.24 -2.78
N ARG A 37 3.86 14.12 -2.80
CA ARG A 37 4.21 14.96 -1.64
C ARG A 37 3.15 16.01 -1.37
N GLU A 38 2.66 16.70 -2.39
CA GLU A 38 1.56 17.66 -2.25
C GLU A 38 0.28 16.94 -1.79
N ALA A 39 -0.07 15.83 -2.44
CA ALA A 39 -1.25 15.05 -2.08
C ALA A 39 -1.21 14.58 -0.61
N LEU A 40 -0.04 14.14 -0.14
CA LEU A 40 0.17 13.78 1.26
C LEU A 40 0.01 14.99 2.19
N GLY A 41 0.55 16.15 1.83
CA GLY A 41 0.37 17.40 2.59
C GLY A 41 -1.12 17.74 2.77
N VAL A 42 -1.88 17.76 1.67
CA VAL A 42 -3.31 18.05 1.68
C VAL A 42 -4.09 17.03 2.52
N LEU A 43 -3.76 15.73 2.41
CA LEU A 43 -4.39 14.69 3.22
C LEU A 43 -4.15 14.92 4.71
N LEU A 44 -2.91 15.21 5.12
CA LEU A 44 -2.57 15.42 6.52
C LEU A 44 -3.23 16.68 7.09
N GLU A 45 -3.31 17.75 6.31
CA GLU A 45 -4.04 18.96 6.68
C GLU A 45 -5.52 18.67 6.90
N SER A 46 -6.16 17.93 6.00
CA SER A 46 -7.58 17.57 6.14
C SER A 46 -7.81 16.60 7.32
N LEU A 47 -6.94 15.62 7.54
CA LEU A 47 -7.02 14.73 8.70
C LEU A 47 -6.90 15.51 10.01
N GLN A 48 -6.08 16.55 10.06
CA GLN A 48 -5.93 17.40 11.24
C GLN A 48 -7.10 18.36 11.43
N ARG A 49 -7.63 18.95 10.35
CA ARG A 49 -8.65 20.00 10.42
C ARG A 49 -10.08 19.45 10.50
N ASP A 50 -10.36 18.39 9.74
CA ASP A 50 -11.73 17.99 9.39
C ASP A 50 -12.14 16.64 10.00
N ALA A 51 -11.20 15.74 10.33
CA ALA A 51 -11.51 14.33 10.62
C ALA A 51 -11.81 13.99 12.10
N ASP A 52 -11.70 14.97 13.01
CA ASP A 52 -11.96 14.82 14.46
C ASP A 52 -11.39 13.52 15.06
N LEU A 53 -10.10 13.28 14.80
CA LEU A 53 -9.45 12.01 15.14
C LEU A 53 -9.33 11.83 16.65
N THR A 54 -9.75 10.67 17.13
CA THR A 54 -9.36 10.18 18.46
C THR A 54 -7.87 9.83 18.51
N GLU A 55 -7.30 9.63 19.70
CA GLU A 55 -5.92 9.15 19.82
C GLU A 55 -5.70 7.83 19.05
N PHE A 56 -6.64 6.90 19.15
CA PHE A 56 -6.58 5.65 18.41
C PHE A 56 -6.71 5.89 16.90
N GLY A 57 -7.65 6.74 16.49
CA GLY A 57 -7.84 7.12 15.08
C GLY A 57 -6.58 7.71 14.46
N SER A 58 -5.90 8.62 15.16
CA SER A 58 -4.64 9.22 14.69
C SER A 58 -3.51 8.20 14.55
N LYS A 59 -3.41 7.24 15.47
CA LYS A 59 -2.44 6.13 15.38
C LYS A 59 -2.72 5.24 14.18
N MET A 60 -3.98 4.93 13.90
CA MET A 60 -4.38 4.13 12.74
C MET A 60 -4.11 4.87 11.43
N GLN A 61 -4.46 6.16 11.33
CA GLN A 61 -4.15 6.96 10.14
C GLN A 61 -2.64 7.07 9.92
N ARG A 62 -1.85 7.27 10.98
CA ARG A 62 -0.38 7.26 10.89
C ARG A 62 0.14 5.92 10.37
N PHE A 63 -0.44 4.80 10.83
CA PHE A 63 -0.08 3.47 10.34
C PHE A 63 -0.38 3.32 8.84
N PHE A 64 -1.58 3.69 8.38
CA PHE A 64 -1.97 3.56 6.98
C PHE A 64 -1.12 4.43 6.05
N VAL A 65 -0.95 5.71 6.38
CA VAL A 65 -0.18 6.64 5.55
C VAL A 65 1.30 6.26 5.51
N ARG A 66 1.90 5.86 6.63
CA ARG A 66 3.27 5.32 6.65
C ARG A 66 3.37 4.07 5.77
N ASN A 67 2.41 3.15 5.82
CA ASN A 67 2.47 1.93 5.01
C ASN A 67 2.30 2.21 3.51
N ALA A 68 1.53 3.23 3.12
CA ALA A 68 1.50 3.67 1.73
C ALA A 68 2.88 4.16 1.24
N LEU A 69 3.61 4.88 2.09
CA LEU A 69 5.00 5.29 1.81
C LEU A 69 5.97 4.10 1.78
N VAL A 70 5.77 3.08 2.62
CA VAL A 70 6.56 1.83 2.55
C VAL A 70 6.27 1.10 1.23
N ALA A 71 5.02 1.00 0.80
CA ALA A 71 4.65 0.37 -0.48
C ALA A 71 5.28 1.10 -1.67
N ARG A 72 5.39 2.43 -1.60
CA ARG A 72 6.14 3.25 -2.57
C ARG A 72 7.62 2.87 -2.60
N LEU A 73 8.30 2.86 -1.44
CA LEU A 73 9.71 2.46 -1.34
C LEU A 73 9.98 1.04 -1.87
N VAL A 74 9.10 0.09 -1.54
CA VAL A 74 9.23 -1.30 -2.03
C VAL A 74 9.02 -1.37 -3.54
N SER A 75 8.09 -0.61 -4.10
CA SER A 75 7.89 -0.51 -5.55
C SER A 75 9.13 0.05 -6.26
N GLU A 76 9.70 1.16 -5.77
CA GLU A 76 10.91 1.76 -6.34
C GLU A 76 12.11 0.81 -6.30
N ALA A 77 12.28 0.10 -5.18
CA ALA A 77 13.30 -0.93 -5.07
C ALA A 77 13.06 -2.09 -6.07
N ALA A 78 11.81 -2.53 -6.23
CA ALA A 78 11.45 -3.58 -7.16
C ALA A 78 11.67 -3.17 -8.63
N PHE A 79 11.33 -1.93 -9.02
CA PHE A 79 11.60 -1.42 -10.36
C PHE A 79 13.10 -1.41 -10.70
N LYS A 80 13.94 -1.03 -9.74
CA LYS A 80 15.41 -1.12 -9.91
C LYS A 80 15.91 -2.55 -9.99
N GLN A 81 15.31 -3.46 -9.23
CA GLN A 81 15.68 -4.86 -9.21
C GLN A 81 15.27 -5.60 -10.49
N TYR A 82 14.16 -5.20 -11.10
CA TYR A 82 13.56 -5.83 -12.27
C TYR A 82 13.33 -4.83 -13.41
N PRO A 83 14.38 -4.18 -13.93
CA PRO A 83 14.26 -3.09 -14.91
C PRO A 83 13.53 -3.51 -16.20
N GLU A 84 13.49 -4.80 -16.53
CA GLU A 84 12.72 -5.36 -17.64
C GLU A 84 11.20 -5.13 -17.53
N HIS A 85 10.70 -4.66 -16.38
CA HIS A 85 9.29 -4.32 -16.20
C HIS A 85 8.78 -3.29 -17.22
N VAL A 86 9.67 -2.41 -17.71
CA VAL A 86 9.32 -1.37 -18.70
C VAL A 86 8.93 -1.93 -20.06
N ASP A 87 9.38 -3.15 -20.37
CA ASP A 87 9.15 -3.80 -21.65
C ASP A 87 7.87 -4.65 -21.65
N VAL A 88 7.16 -4.75 -20.52
CA VAL A 88 5.95 -5.58 -20.38
C VAL A 88 4.72 -4.81 -20.91
N PRO A 89 4.12 -5.21 -22.05
CA PRO A 89 2.93 -4.53 -22.56
C PRO A 89 1.69 -4.92 -21.74
N ILE A 90 0.87 -3.91 -21.38
CA ILE A 90 -0.44 -4.12 -20.76
C ILE A 90 -1.53 -4.00 -21.83
N GLU A 91 -1.86 -5.13 -22.46
CA GLU A 91 -2.81 -5.17 -23.57
C GLU A 91 -4.25 -5.39 -23.08
N ARG A 92 -5.16 -4.48 -23.47
CA ARG A 92 -6.61 -4.60 -23.25
C ARG A 92 -7.00 -4.93 -21.78
N PRO A 93 -6.52 -4.17 -20.78
CA PRO A 93 -6.88 -4.41 -19.39
C PRO A 93 -8.38 -4.21 -19.15
N ILE A 94 -8.95 -5.01 -18.23
CA ILE A 94 -10.34 -4.89 -17.80
C ILE A 94 -10.37 -4.17 -16.46
N PHE A 95 -11.10 -3.05 -16.39
CA PHE A 95 -11.32 -2.31 -15.15
C PHE A 95 -12.73 -2.57 -14.62
N VAL A 96 -12.81 -3.03 -13.37
CA VAL A 96 -14.08 -3.15 -12.64
C VAL A 96 -14.20 -1.95 -11.70
N THR A 97 -15.24 -1.14 -11.88
CA THR A 97 -15.53 0.02 -11.02
C THR A 97 -17.04 0.11 -10.75
N GLY A 98 -17.41 0.87 -9.73
CA GLY A 98 -18.78 1.03 -9.28
C GLY A 98 -18.86 1.44 -7.81
N LEU A 99 -20.06 1.73 -7.33
CA LEU A 99 -20.27 2.05 -5.91
C LEU A 99 -19.92 0.84 -5.03
N PRO A 100 -19.50 1.07 -3.77
CA PRO A 100 -19.44 0.00 -2.80
C PRO A 100 -20.79 -0.74 -2.74
N ARG A 101 -20.73 -2.07 -2.61
CA ARG A 101 -21.93 -2.94 -2.48
C ARG A 101 -22.77 -3.12 -3.75
N THR A 102 -22.24 -2.86 -4.96
CA THR A 102 -22.93 -3.14 -6.24
C THR A 102 -22.44 -4.40 -6.97
N GLY A 103 -21.82 -5.34 -6.25
CA GLY A 103 -21.33 -6.59 -6.83
C GLY A 103 -19.97 -6.52 -7.52
N THR A 104 -19.27 -5.38 -7.46
CA THR A 104 -17.92 -5.21 -8.04
C THR A 104 -16.92 -6.25 -7.55
N THR A 105 -16.97 -6.64 -6.27
CA THR A 105 -16.12 -7.72 -5.72
C THR A 105 -16.41 -9.08 -6.36
N ALA A 106 -17.68 -9.40 -6.62
CA ALA A 106 -18.06 -10.67 -7.25
C ALA A 106 -17.57 -10.71 -8.70
N VAL A 107 -17.79 -9.63 -9.44
CA VAL A 107 -17.32 -9.50 -10.83
C VAL A 107 -15.80 -9.55 -10.91
N HIS A 108 -15.09 -8.83 -10.04
CA HIS A 108 -13.63 -8.86 -10.00
C HIS A 108 -13.09 -10.29 -9.78
N ARG A 109 -13.65 -11.03 -8.81
CA ARG A 109 -13.25 -12.42 -8.54
C ARG A 109 -13.58 -13.36 -9.70
N LEU A 110 -14.75 -13.22 -10.32
CA LEU A 110 -15.15 -14.05 -11.46
C LEU A 110 -14.23 -13.85 -12.66
N LEU A 111 -13.86 -12.59 -12.97
CA LEU A 111 -12.95 -12.28 -14.08
C LEU A 111 -11.52 -12.75 -13.80
N ALA A 112 -11.05 -12.62 -12.56
CA ALA A 112 -9.71 -13.05 -12.15
C ALA A 112 -9.57 -14.59 -12.04
N ALA A 113 -10.68 -15.33 -12.03
CA ALA A 113 -10.66 -16.79 -11.99
C ALA A 113 -10.35 -17.44 -13.35
N ASP A 114 -10.45 -16.71 -14.46
CA ASP A 114 -10.02 -17.22 -15.78
C ASP A 114 -8.48 -17.39 -15.77
N PRO A 115 -7.93 -18.59 -16.04
CA PRO A 115 -6.48 -18.83 -16.04
C PRO A 115 -5.70 -17.98 -17.06
N ARG A 116 -6.37 -17.37 -18.03
CA ARG A 116 -5.78 -16.45 -19.01
C ARG A 116 -5.74 -15.00 -18.53
N HIS A 117 -6.39 -14.71 -17.41
CA HIS A 117 -6.36 -13.41 -16.76
C HIS A 117 -5.46 -13.45 -15.52
N GLN A 118 -5.12 -12.26 -15.03
CA GLN A 118 -4.42 -12.08 -13.78
C GLN A 118 -5.10 -11.00 -12.93
N GLY A 119 -5.25 -11.27 -11.64
CA GLY A 119 -5.69 -10.29 -10.65
C GLY A 119 -4.53 -9.74 -9.84
N LEU A 120 -4.78 -8.63 -9.13
CA LEU A 120 -3.87 -8.14 -8.11
C LEU A 120 -4.05 -8.98 -6.83
N GLU A 121 -3.04 -9.79 -6.53
CA GLU A 121 -3.03 -10.62 -5.32
C GLU A 121 -2.72 -9.77 -4.10
N LEU A 122 -3.46 -9.97 -3.00
CA LEU A 122 -3.32 -9.15 -1.79
C LEU A 122 -1.86 -9.07 -1.31
N TRP A 123 -1.16 -10.20 -1.25
CA TRP A 123 0.22 -10.23 -0.76
C TRP A 123 1.22 -9.51 -1.67
N LEU A 124 0.95 -9.44 -2.98
CA LEU A 124 1.75 -8.67 -3.94
C LEU A 124 1.40 -7.18 -3.92
N ALA A 125 0.18 -6.82 -3.52
CA ALA A 125 -0.18 -5.43 -3.27
C ALA A 125 0.54 -4.87 -2.03
N GLU A 126 0.70 -5.70 -0.98
CA GLU A 126 1.45 -5.35 0.23
C GLU A 126 2.97 -5.36 0.03
N PHE A 127 3.48 -6.27 -0.82
CA PHE A 127 4.90 -6.36 -1.16
C PHE A 127 5.09 -6.50 -2.68
N PRO A 128 5.16 -5.37 -3.41
CA PRO A 128 5.33 -5.35 -4.85
C PRO A 128 6.59 -6.09 -5.32
N GLN A 129 6.37 -7.11 -6.16
CA GLN A 129 7.42 -7.90 -6.82
C GLN A 129 6.80 -8.65 -8.02
N PRO A 130 7.60 -9.18 -8.96
CA PRO A 130 7.12 -10.09 -9.98
C PRO A 130 6.41 -11.29 -9.35
N ARG A 131 5.21 -11.63 -9.84
CA ARG A 131 4.41 -12.75 -9.30
C ARG A 131 5.17 -14.07 -9.53
N PRO A 132 5.59 -14.80 -8.47
CA PRO A 132 6.16 -16.12 -8.64
C PRO A 132 5.09 -17.13 -9.08
N PRO A 133 5.48 -18.29 -9.66
CA PRO A 133 4.55 -19.35 -10.01
C PRO A 133 3.68 -19.76 -8.82
N ARG A 134 2.39 -20.01 -9.05
CA ARG A 134 1.39 -20.18 -7.99
C ARG A 134 1.75 -21.31 -7.03
N GLU A 135 2.35 -22.38 -7.55
CA GLU A 135 2.79 -23.57 -6.84
C GLU A 135 3.94 -23.31 -5.86
N THR A 136 4.71 -22.23 -6.03
CA THR A 136 5.85 -21.91 -5.16
C THR A 136 5.49 -20.96 -4.01
N TRP A 137 4.26 -20.44 -3.97
CA TRP A 137 3.86 -19.43 -2.98
C TRP A 137 4.00 -19.93 -1.54
N SER A 138 3.61 -21.17 -1.27
CA SER A 138 3.71 -21.75 0.08
C SER A 138 5.15 -21.87 0.59
N GLN A 139 6.14 -21.72 -0.29
CA GLN A 139 7.57 -21.73 0.02
C GLN A 139 8.20 -20.32 -0.02
N ASN A 140 7.46 -19.32 -0.52
CA ASN A 140 7.93 -17.94 -0.59
C ASN A 140 7.88 -17.32 0.83
N PRO A 141 9.02 -16.85 1.39
CA PRO A 141 9.05 -16.30 2.74
C PRO A 141 8.14 -15.08 2.95
N VAL A 142 8.02 -14.21 1.94
CA VAL A 142 7.16 -13.02 1.98
C VAL A 142 5.69 -13.43 2.01
N PHE A 143 5.31 -14.39 1.15
CA PHE A 143 3.95 -14.95 1.17
C PHE A 143 3.61 -15.57 2.52
N GLN A 144 4.48 -16.42 3.07
CA GLN A 144 4.27 -17.05 4.38
C GLN A 144 4.10 -16.01 5.50
N GLN A 145 4.90 -14.95 5.49
CA GLN A 145 4.82 -13.89 6.49
C GLN A 145 3.49 -13.14 6.42
N LEU A 146 3.05 -12.75 5.23
CA LEU A 146 1.79 -12.02 5.03
C LEU A 146 0.57 -12.91 5.28
N ASP A 147 0.59 -14.16 4.83
CA ASP A 147 -0.49 -15.13 5.07
C ASP A 147 -0.69 -15.38 6.58
N ALA A 148 0.41 -15.50 7.34
CA ALA A 148 0.37 -15.63 8.79
C ALA A 148 -0.16 -14.38 9.51
N GLN A 149 -0.03 -13.19 8.92
CA GLN A 149 -0.62 -11.95 9.44
C GLN A 149 -2.12 -11.90 9.15
N PHE A 150 -2.53 -12.20 7.92
CA PHE A 150 -3.94 -12.13 7.50
C PHE A 150 -4.82 -13.23 8.08
N THR A 151 -4.28 -14.42 8.33
CA THR A 151 -5.06 -15.52 8.95
C THR A 151 -5.35 -15.28 10.43
N LYS A 152 -4.60 -14.39 11.09
CA LYS A 152 -4.77 -14.05 12.51
C LYS A 152 -5.70 -12.85 12.75
N ALA A 153 -6.05 -12.10 11.70
CA ALA A 153 -6.90 -10.92 11.75
C ALA A 153 -8.38 -11.29 11.59
#